data_AF-A0A8I1WLB5-F1
#
_entry.id   AF-A0A8I1WLB5-F1
#
_cell.length_a   1.000
_cell.length_b   1.000
_cell.length_c   1.000
_cell.angle_alpha   90.00
_cell.angle_beta   90.00
_cell.angle_gamma   90.00
#
_symmetry.space_group_name_H-M   'P 1'
#
loop_
_entity.id
_entity.type
_entity.pdbx_description
1 polymer ?
#
loop_
_entity_poly.entity_id
_entity_poly.type
_entity_poly.pdbx_seq_one_letter_code
_entity_poly.pdbx_strand_id
1 'polypeptide(L)'
;MDKQPLLQITLDDNNSIPEVYYRGEKITKRIKVSFDWETATDQNEGGTKIFIKHAMYENAFGHKFAETISNKLGEETREMKSAFESN
;
A
#
# COMPACT_ATOMS: atom_id res chain seq x y z
N MET A 1 21.11 16.37 2.08
CA MET A 1 19.68 16.28 1.71
C MET A 1 19.15 15.01 2.33
N ASP A 2 18.21 15.13 3.25
CA ASP A 2 17.55 13.97 3.86
C ASP A 2 16.78 13.20 2.79
N LYS A 3 17.18 11.94 2.58
CA LYS A 3 16.50 11.04 1.65
C LYS A 3 15.14 10.69 2.24
N GLN A 4 14.07 11.04 1.54
CA GLN A 4 12.72 10.66 1.97
C GLN A 4 12.58 9.12 2.00
N PRO A 5 11.95 8.55 3.04
CA PRO A 5 11.74 7.12 3.13
C PRO A 5 10.82 6.64 2.01
N LEU A 6 11.09 5.42 1.50
CA LEU A 6 10.22 4.78 0.50
C LEU A 6 8.82 4.51 1.08
N LEU A 7 8.76 4.04 2.32
CA LEU A 7 7.54 3.77 3.07
C LEU A 7 7.73 4.27 4.50
N GLN A 8 6.78 5.04 5.00
CA GLN A 8 6.69 5.41 6.41
C GLN A 8 5.29 5.07 6.89
N ILE A 9 5.22 4.26 7.94
CA ILE A 9 3.99 3.92 8.64
C ILE A 9 4.15 4.43 10.07
N THR A 10 3.27 5.34 10.48
CA THR A 10 3.23 5.88 11.84
C THR A 10 1.91 5.44 12.47
N LEU A 11 2.01 4.84 13.66
CA LEU A 11 0.88 4.36 14.42
C LEU A 11 1.05 4.89 15.85
N ASP A 12 0.13 5.76 16.28
CA ASP A 12 0.22 6.40 17.59
C ASP A 12 -0.11 5.43 18.74
N ASP A 13 -1.12 4.59 18.54
CA ASP A 13 -1.55 3.54 19.46
C ASP A 13 -2.17 2.36 18.71
N ASN A 14 -2.35 1.22 19.38
CA ASN A 14 -2.83 -0.03 18.76
C ASN A 14 -4.24 0.06 18.12
N ASN A 15 -5.05 1.05 18.50
CA ASN A 15 -6.41 1.25 18.01
C ASN A 15 -6.51 2.43 17.02
N SER A 16 -5.45 3.20 16.86
CA SER A 16 -5.38 4.33 15.93
C SER A 16 -5.32 3.86 14.47
N ILE A 17 -5.77 4.73 13.57
CA ILE A 17 -5.67 4.49 12.12
C ILE A 17 -4.27 4.93 11.66
N PRO A 18 -3.41 4.04 11.14
CA PRO A 18 -2.04 4.39 10.82
C PRO A 18 -1.94 5.45 9.73
N GLU A 19 -1.07 6.43 9.91
CA GLU A 19 -0.66 7.35 8.86
C GLU A 19 0.36 6.65 7.96
N VAL A 20 0.14 6.72 6.65
CA VAL A 20 0.98 6.05 5.66
C VAL A 20 1.46 7.04 4.64
N TYR A 21 2.78 7.11 4.47
CA TYR A 21 3.44 7.88 3.44
C TYR A 21 4.21 6.93 2.53
N TYR A 22 4.03 7.07 1.23
CA TYR A 22 4.77 6.31 0.22
C TYR A 22 5.54 7.27 -0.68
N ARG A 23 6.87 7.14 -0.73
CA ARG A 23 7.78 8.08 -1.44
C ARG A 23 7.54 9.55 -1.06
N GLY A 24 7.23 9.81 0.21
CA GLY A 24 6.91 11.15 0.73
C GLY A 24 5.46 11.61 0.53
N GLU A 25 4.64 10.89 -0.25
CA GLU A 25 3.23 11.23 -0.46
C GLU A 25 2.32 10.59 0.58
N LYS A 26 1.46 11.41 1.21
CA LYS A 26 0.47 10.89 2.18
C LYS A 26 -0.62 10.12 1.46
N ILE A 27 -0.75 8.83 1.78
CA ILE A 27 -1.85 8.01 1.31
C ILE A 27 -3.07 8.32 2.17
N THR A 28 -4.20 8.66 1.55
CA THR A 28 -5.47 8.89 2.23
C THR A 28 -6.44 7.75 1.92
N LYS A 29 -7.58 7.68 2.64
CA LYS A 29 -8.62 6.66 2.39
C LYS A 29 -8.09 5.21 2.32
N ARG A 30 -7.15 4.87 3.23
CA ARG A 30 -6.55 3.54 3.32
C ARG A 30 -7.63 2.50 3.61
N ILE A 31 -7.63 1.41 2.85
CA ILE A 31 -8.49 0.25 3.07
C ILE A 31 -7.69 -0.86 3.75
N LYS A 32 -6.47 -1.13 3.26
CA LYS A 32 -5.57 -2.14 3.83
C LYS A 32 -4.13 -1.71 3.59
N VAL A 33 -3.30 -1.86 4.63
CA VAL A 33 -1.87 -1.62 4.57
C VAL A 33 -1.18 -2.86 5.13
N SER A 34 -0.21 -3.40 4.42
CA SER A 34 0.59 -4.54 4.87
C SER A 34 2.03 -4.32 4.45
N PHE A 35 2.92 -4.53 5.40
CA PHE A 35 4.35 -4.56 5.19
C PHE A 35 4.85 -5.90 5.69
N ASP A 36 5.50 -6.63 4.80
CA ASP A 36 6.13 -7.91 5.12
C ASP A 36 7.57 -7.86 4.64
N TRP A 37 8.45 -8.49 5.40
CA TRP A 37 9.85 -8.64 5.05
C TRP A 37 10.33 -10.00 5.52
N GLU A 38 10.93 -10.73 4.58
CA GLU A 38 11.44 -12.08 4.82
C GLU A 38 12.94 -12.12 4.53
N THR A 39 13.69 -12.86 5.34
CA THR A 39 15.06 -13.25 5.00
C THR A 39 15.06 -14.22 3.83
N ALA A 40 16.08 -14.17 2.98
CA ALA A 40 16.30 -15.20 1.98
C ALA A 40 16.56 -16.57 2.64
N THR A 41 15.97 -17.63 2.09
CA THR A 41 16.16 -19.02 2.46
C THR A 41 16.50 -19.86 1.23
N ASP A 42 16.70 -21.16 1.41
CA ASP A 42 16.84 -22.14 0.33
C ASP A 42 15.57 -22.31 -0.53
N GLN A 43 14.41 -21.87 -0.03
CA GLN A 43 13.11 -22.00 -0.70
C GLN A 43 12.54 -20.67 -1.20
N ASN A 44 13.11 -19.54 -0.79
CA ASN A 44 12.56 -18.22 -1.08
C ASN A 44 13.68 -17.17 -1.12
N GLU A 45 13.65 -16.30 -2.11
CA GLU A 45 14.61 -15.18 -2.23
C GLU A 45 14.42 -14.12 -1.13
N GLY A 46 13.31 -14.19 -0.40
CA GLY A 46 12.96 -13.24 0.66
C GLY A 46 12.64 -11.86 0.10
N GLY A 47 12.91 -10.84 0.91
CA GLY A 47 12.80 -9.44 0.50
C GLY A 47 11.52 -8.75 0.95
N THR A 48 11.40 -7.51 0.51
CA THR A 48 10.36 -6.58 0.94
C THR A 48 9.09 -6.78 0.12
N LYS A 49 7.96 -6.94 0.81
CA LYS A 49 6.63 -6.95 0.22
C LYS A 49 5.82 -5.80 0.83
N ILE A 50 5.42 -4.86 0.00
CA ILE A 50 4.56 -3.75 0.39
C ILE A 50 3.22 -3.99 -0.28
N PHE A 51 2.12 -3.79 0.45
CA PHE A 51 0.77 -3.81 -0.10
C PHE A 51 -0.03 -2.66 0.51
N ILE A 52 -0.47 -1.73 -0.32
CA ILE A 52 -1.29 -0.59 0.09
C ILE A 52 -2.51 -0.56 -0.83
N LYS A 53 -3.67 -0.90 -0.27
CA LYS A 53 -4.97 -0.72 -0.92
C LYS A 53 -5.62 0.54 -0.36
N HIS A 54 -6.00 1.47 -1.22
CA HIS A 54 -6.70 2.69 -0.82
C HIS A 54 -7.80 3.06 -1.82
N ALA A 55 -8.85 3.73 -1.34
CA ALA A 55 -9.97 4.14 -2.17
C ALA A 55 -9.61 5.41 -2.94
N MET A 56 -9.69 5.32 -4.27
CA MET A 56 -9.73 6.49 -5.16
C MET A 56 -11.18 6.96 -5.37
N TYR A 57 -11.28 8.17 -5.92
CA TYR A 57 -12.50 8.98 -6.09
C TYR A 57 -13.71 8.18 -6.59
N GLU A 58 -14.88 8.66 -6.19
CA GLU A 58 -16.14 8.28 -6.79
C GLU A 58 -16.24 9.00 -8.14
N ASN A 59 -16.43 8.27 -9.24
CA ASN A 59 -16.72 8.93 -10.52
C ASN A 59 -18.13 9.54 -10.48
N ALA A 60 -18.49 10.31 -11.52
CA ALA A 60 -19.81 10.92 -11.63
C ALA A 60 -21.00 9.92 -11.62
N PHE A 61 -20.72 8.62 -11.69
CA PHE A 61 -21.69 7.53 -11.71
C PHE A 61 -21.73 6.73 -10.39
N GLY A 62 -21.05 7.19 -9.34
CA GLY A 62 -21.05 6.51 -8.05
C GLY A 62 -20.07 5.33 -7.93
N HIS A 63 -19.26 5.06 -8.96
CA HIS A 63 -18.30 3.96 -8.92
C HIS A 63 -17.07 4.37 -8.11
N LYS A 64 -16.78 3.59 -7.07
CA LYS A 64 -15.58 3.72 -6.26
C LYS A 64 -14.46 2.92 -6.90
N PHE A 65 -13.30 3.53 -7.05
CA PHE A 65 -12.11 2.84 -7.51
C PHE A 65 -11.20 2.57 -6.31
N ALA A 66 -10.44 1.48 -6.35
CA ALA A 66 -9.38 1.24 -5.40
C ALA A 66 -8.07 1.11 -6.16
N GLU A 67 -7.06 1.85 -5.74
CA GLU A 67 -5.69 1.63 -6.18
C GLU A 67 -5.02 0.67 -5.20
N THR A 68 -4.26 -0.26 -5.75
CA THR A 68 -3.36 -1.15 -5.02
C THR A 68 -1.95 -0.86 -5.46
N ILE A 69 -1.12 -0.39 -4.54
CA ILE A 69 0.33 -0.30 -4.71
C ILE A 69 0.92 -1.55 -4.08
N SER A 70 1.64 -2.34 -4.88
CA SER A 70 2.41 -3.47 -4.37
C SER A 70 3.85 -3.45 -4.83
N ASN A 71 4.74 -3.95 -3.98
CA ASN A 71 6.11 -4.26 -4.36
C ASN A 71 6.38 -5.74 -4.14
N LYS A 72 7.01 -6.40 -5.12
CA LYS A 72 7.57 -7.74 -4.96
C LYS A 72 8.98 -7.75 -5.53
N LEU A 73 9.97 -8.15 -4.72
CA LEU A 73 11.37 -8.25 -5.11
C LEU A 73 11.96 -6.96 -5.72
N GLY A 74 11.47 -5.79 -5.29
CA GLY A 74 11.91 -4.49 -5.81
C GLY A 74 11.10 -3.98 -6.99
N GLU A 75 10.24 -4.80 -7.61
CA GLU A 75 9.34 -4.38 -8.68
C GLU A 75 8.04 -3.79 -8.10
N GLU A 76 7.77 -2.53 -8.41
CA GLU A 76 6.54 -1.82 -8.03
C GLU A 76 5.46 -2.03 -9.10
N THR A 77 4.26 -2.42 -8.68
CA THR A 77 3.07 -2.48 -9.51
C THR A 77 1.96 -1.61 -8.90
N ARG A 78 1.23 -0.91 -9.77
CA ARG A 78 0.05 -0.13 -9.41
C ARG A 78 -1.14 -0.63 -10.20
N GLU A 79 -2.11 -1.20 -9.50
CA GLU A 79 -3.35 -1.71 -10.09
C GLU A 79 -4.52 -0.85 -9.65
N MET A 80 -5.32 -0.37 -10.61
CA MET A 80 -6.60 0.29 -10.36
C MET A 80 -7.71 -0.71 -10.62
N LYS A 81 -8.59 -0.97 -9.65
CA LYS A 81 -9.76 -1.84 -9.82
C LYS A 81 -11.04 -1.12 -9.42
N SER A 82 -12.13 -1.43 -10.13
CA SER A 82 -13.48 -1.03 -9.70
C SER A 82 -13.81 -1.78 -8.40
N ALA A 83 -14.28 -1.06 -7.37
CA ALA A 83 -14.59 -1.65 -6.07
C ALA A 83 -15.77 -2.65 -6.11
N PHE A 84 -16.48 -2.75 -7.24
CA PHE A 84 -17.64 -3.62 -7.44
C PHE A 84 -17.34 -4.94 -8.17
N GLU A 85 -16.10 -5.17 -8.65
CA GLU A 85 -15.76 -6.40 -9.41
C GLU A 85 -15.26 -7.56 -8.53
N SER A 86 -15.46 -7.52 -7.21
CA SER A 86 -15.11 -8.63 -6.31
C SER A 86 -16.38 -9.24 -5.74
N ASN A 87 -17.00 -10.15 -6.49
CA ASN A 87 -18.08 -11.03 -6.03
C ASN A 87 -17.75 -12.49 -6.39
#